data_AF-A0A3B8LGR4-F1
#
_entry.id   AF-A0A3B8LGR4-F1
#
_cell.length_a   1.000
_cell.length_b   1.000
_cell.length_c   1.000
_cell.angle_alpha   90.00
_cell.angle_beta   90.00
_cell.angle_gamma   90.00
#
_symmetry.space_group_name_H-M   'P 1'
#
loop_
_entity.id
_entity.type
_entity.pdbx_description
1 polymer ?
#
loop_
_entity_poly.entity_id
_entity_poly.type
_entity_poly.pdbx_seq_one_letter_code
_entity_poly.pdbx_strand_id
1 'polypeptide(L)'
;NFSLPPWASDAFKKTLTPKPASPKSLAKEAFAETYIAPNNDNPPLVAAPSNPPPADEPDDELELLLSGAEDLIDARDYSGAMELLELCLDSSPHHGKAKSLVQKCEQQLASQYQEQFQDLDMIPKMDCHPDQLTQHRLDHQAGFVISQLDGHTSIQDLLLITGLEEFTLLRILSQLVDKNLVSLS
;
A
#
# COMPACT_ATOMS: atom_id res chain seq x y z
N ASN A 1 44.34 15.48 20.39
CA ASN A 1 43.67 14.85 21.54
C ASN A 1 42.24 14.50 21.19
N PHE A 2 42.02 13.35 20.56
CA PHE A 2 40.68 12.77 20.42
C PHE A 2 40.63 11.57 21.38
N SER A 3 39.86 11.74 22.46
CA SER A 3 39.65 10.73 23.50
C SER A 3 38.44 9.89 23.11
N LEU A 4 38.64 8.58 22.90
CA LEU A 4 37.57 7.64 22.57
C LEU A 4 36.86 7.14 23.85
N PRO A 5 35.54 6.94 23.83
CA PRO A 5 34.77 6.48 24.98
C PRO A 5 34.98 4.99 25.32
N PRO A 6 34.78 4.59 26.59
CA PRO A 6 35.31 3.35 27.19
C PRO A 6 34.53 2.06 26.85
N TRP A 7 33.70 2.05 25.81
CA TRP A 7 32.96 0.85 25.37
C TRP A 7 33.40 0.34 23.98
N ALA A 8 34.39 0.98 23.35
CA ALA A 8 34.80 0.70 21.97
C ALA A 8 36.00 -0.26 21.83
N SER A 9 36.14 -1.27 22.71
CA SER A 9 37.36 -2.10 22.76
C SER A 9 37.19 -3.59 22.45
N ASP A 10 35.99 -4.14 22.21
CA ASP A 10 35.83 -5.61 22.16
C ASP A 10 35.27 -6.24 20.89
N ALA A 11 34.95 -5.50 19.82
CA ALA A 11 34.20 -6.10 18.71
C ALA A 11 34.88 -6.20 17.33
N PHE A 12 36.08 -5.68 17.11
CA PHE A 12 36.60 -5.64 15.74
C PHE A 12 38.12 -5.71 15.65
N LYS A 13 38.67 -6.94 15.71
CA LYS A 13 39.99 -7.31 15.16
C LYS A 13 40.19 -8.84 15.21
N LYS A 14 39.61 -9.54 14.22
CA LYS A 14 40.20 -10.77 13.69
C LYS A 14 39.99 -10.88 12.19
N THR A 15 40.74 -10.03 11.49
CA THR A 15 41.55 -10.32 10.30
C THR A 15 41.19 -11.50 9.37
N LEU A 16 41.01 -11.12 8.10
CA LEU A 16 41.51 -11.73 6.85
C LEU A 16 40.78 -12.93 6.20
N THR A 17 40.15 -12.65 5.05
CA THR A 17 39.97 -13.54 3.87
C THR A 17 41.32 -13.84 3.18
N PRO A 18 41.52 -14.77 2.19
CA PRO A 18 40.55 -15.40 1.26
C PRO A 18 40.76 -16.92 0.85
N LYS A 19 39.76 -17.50 0.12
CA LYS A 19 39.68 -18.56 -0.97
C LYS A 19 40.89 -19.53 -1.20
N PRO A 20 40.77 -20.86 -1.54
CA PRO A 20 40.04 -21.42 -2.70
C PRO A 20 39.47 -22.88 -2.62
N ALA A 21 39.01 -23.34 -3.80
CA ALA A 21 38.17 -24.48 -4.17
C ALA A 21 38.66 -25.93 -3.88
N SER A 22 37.66 -26.84 -3.92
CA SER A 22 37.60 -28.33 -4.01
C SER A 22 38.75 -29.03 -4.77
N PRO A 23 39.05 -30.35 -4.62
CA PRO A 23 38.12 -31.48 -4.89
C PRO A 23 38.42 -32.84 -4.17
N LYS A 24 37.70 -33.91 -4.60
CA LYS A 24 37.84 -35.39 -4.37
C LYS A 24 36.78 -35.99 -3.44
N SER A 25 36.13 -37.13 -3.67
CA SER A 25 36.06 -38.19 -4.72
C SER A 25 34.82 -39.03 -4.34
N LEU A 26 33.85 -39.33 -5.20
CA LEU A 26 33.80 -40.38 -6.23
C LEU A 26 33.79 -41.84 -5.72
N ALA A 27 32.59 -42.44 -5.66
CA ALA A 27 32.26 -43.84 -5.98
C ALA A 27 30.71 -43.93 -6.09
N LYS A 28 30.09 -44.15 -7.26
CA LYS A 28 29.88 -45.42 -8.00
C LYS A 28 29.29 -46.52 -7.09
N GLU A 29 28.25 -47.29 -7.40
CA GLU A 29 27.43 -47.56 -8.59
C GLU A 29 26.33 -48.55 -8.14
N ALA A 30 25.29 -48.69 -8.97
CA ALA A 30 24.33 -49.79 -9.15
C ALA A 30 24.30 -50.97 -8.14
N PHE A 31 23.09 -51.44 -7.79
CA PHE A 31 22.58 -52.74 -8.26
C PHE A 31 21.08 -52.87 -7.96
N ALA A 32 20.33 -53.30 -8.98
CA ALA A 32 18.94 -53.71 -8.92
C ALA A 32 18.80 -55.07 -8.21
N GLU A 33 17.67 -55.31 -7.54
CA GLU A 33 16.99 -56.61 -7.57
C GLU A 33 15.55 -56.48 -7.01
N THR A 34 14.59 -56.59 -7.93
CA THR A 34 13.28 -57.25 -7.84
C THR A 34 12.73 -57.63 -6.45
N TYR A 35 11.57 -57.05 -6.10
CA TYR A 35 10.54 -57.74 -5.34
C TYR A 35 9.18 -57.55 -6.04
N ILE A 36 8.68 -58.62 -6.66
CA ILE A 36 7.34 -58.75 -7.25
C ILE A 36 6.52 -59.65 -6.34
N ALA A 37 5.31 -59.22 -5.96
CA ALA A 37 4.10 -60.05 -5.79
C ALA A 37 2.91 -59.17 -5.35
N PRO A 38 1.65 -59.62 -5.49
CA PRO A 38 0.97 -60.06 -6.70
C PRO A 38 -0.37 -59.30 -6.92
N ASN A 39 -0.91 -59.42 -8.15
CA ASN A 39 -2.21 -58.87 -8.59
C ASN A 39 -3.36 -59.11 -7.60
N ASN A 40 -4.16 -58.07 -7.38
CA ASN A 40 -5.55 -58.21 -6.96
C ASN A 40 -6.42 -57.45 -7.97
N ASP A 41 -7.14 -58.22 -8.79
CA ASP A 41 -8.14 -57.75 -9.74
C ASP A 41 -9.19 -56.85 -9.07
N ASN A 42 -9.37 -55.63 -9.58
CA ASN A 42 -10.61 -54.87 -9.38
C ASN A 42 -11.00 -54.20 -10.72
N PRO A 43 -12.28 -54.29 -11.16
CA PRO A 43 -12.75 -53.96 -12.52
C PRO A 43 -12.88 -52.43 -12.79
N PRO A 44 -13.10 -52.01 -14.06
CA PRO A 44 -12.85 -50.63 -14.48
C PRO A 44 -14.01 -49.66 -14.24
N LEU A 45 -13.61 -48.42 -13.90
CA LEU A 45 -14.21 -47.13 -14.28
C LEU A 45 -15.72 -46.91 -14.06
N VAL A 46 -16.09 -46.35 -12.90
CA VAL A 46 -17.19 -45.36 -12.78
C VAL A 46 -16.96 -44.44 -11.57
N ALA A 47 -17.11 -43.14 -11.83
CA ALA A 47 -17.32 -41.99 -10.92
C ALA A 47 -16.23 -40.91 -11.06
N ALA A 48 -16.54 -39.91 -11.88
CA ALA A 48 -15.88 -38.61 -11.87
C ALA A 48 -16.00 -37.94 -10.49
N PRO A 49 -15.03 -37.11 -10.13
CA PRO A 49 -15.39 -35.75 -9.77
C PRO A 49 -14.94 -34.80 -10.86
N SER A 50 -15.92 -34.04 -11.32
CA SER A 50 -15.83 -32.82 -12.11
C SER A 50 -14.52 -32.09 -11.82
N ASN A 51 -13.64 -32.02 -12.80
CA ASN A 51 -12.61 -31.01 -12.78
C ASN A 51 -13.37 -29.66 -12.81
N PRO A 52 -13.23 -28.77 -11.80
CA PRO A 52 -13.77 -27.42 -11.94
C PRO A 52 -13.13 -26.79 -13.19
N PRO A 53 -13.89 -26.03 -14.01
CA PRO A 53 -13.34 -25.38 -15.19
C PRO A 53 -12.14 -24.49 -14.78
N PRO A 54 -11.05 -24.51 -15.56
CA PRO A 54 -9.88 -23.69 -15.28
C PRO A 54 -10.11 -22.25 -15.80
N ALA A 55 -10.05 -21.29 -14.88
CA ALA A 55 -9.67 -19.88 -15.11
C ALA A 55 -10.49 -19.07 -16.13
N ASP A 56 -11.71 -18.71 -15.76
CA ASP A 56 -12.22 -17.36 -16.05
C ASP A 56 -11.88 -16.47 -14.82
N GLU A 57 -12.26 -15.19 -14.86
CA GLU A 57 -12.42 -14.29 -13.70
C GLU A 57 -11.37 -13.19 -13.43
N PRO A 58 -10.58 -12.66 -14.40
CA PRO A 58 -10.14 -11.27 -14.30
C PRO A 58 -11.33 -10.30 -14.51
N ASP A 59 -12.37 -10.72 -15.23
CA ASP A 59 -13.57 -9.93 -15.47
C ASP A 59 -14.46 -9.86 -14.23
N ASP A 60 -14.66 -10.95 -13.49
CA ASP A 60 -15.50 -10.94 -12.27
C ASP A 60 -14.84 -10.17 -11.11
N GLU A 61 -13.52 -10.21 -10.98
CA GLU A 61 -12.80 -9.37 -10.01
C GLU A 61 -12.95 -7.88 -10.36
N LEU A 62 -12.84 -7.53 -11.64
CA LEU A 62 -13.05 -6.15 -12.12
C LEU A 62 -14.50 -5.69 -11.91
N GLU A 63 -15.49 -6.55 -12.18
CA GLU A 63 -16.90 -6.28 -11.92
C GLU A 63 -17.17 -6.07 -10.43
N LEU A 64 -16.56 -6.88 -9.56
CA LEU A 64 -16.67 -6.75 -8.11
C LEU A 64 -16.10 -5.41 -7.62
N LEU A 65 -14.91 -5.03 -8.10
CA LEU A 65 -14.29 -3.76 -7.74
C LEU A 65 -15.10 -2.56 -8.23
N LEU A 66 -15.65 -2.62 -9.44
CA LEU A 66 -16.52 -1.58 -9.99
C LEU A 66 -17.83 -1.46 -9.22
N SER A 67 -18.47 -2.58 -8.89
CA SER A 67 -19.69 -2.59 -8.08
C SER A 67 -19.42 -1.99 -6.69
N GLY A 68 -18.32 -2.39 -6.05
CA GLY A 68 -17.94 -1.84 -4.74
C GLY A 68 -17.62 -0.35 -4.79
N ALA A 69 -16.99 0.13 -5.86
CA ALA A 69 -16.76 1.56 -6.06
C ALA A 69 -18.07 2.35 -6.24
N GLU A 70 -19.05 1.79 -6.96
CA GLU A 70 -20.37 2.40 -7.11
C GLU A 70 -21.11 2.49 -5.77
N ASP A 71 -21.08 1.43 -4.96
CA ASP A 71 -21.67 1.43 -3.61
C ASP A 71 -21.02 2.49 -2.69
N LEU A 72 -19.70 2.67 -2.76
CA LEU A 72 -18.98 3.70 -2.00
C LEU A 72 -19.32 5.12 -2.48
N ILE A 73 -19.49 5.32 -3.79
CA ILE A 73 -19.94 6.60 -4.36
C ILE A 73 -21.34 6.94 -3.85
N ASP A 74 -22.25 5.96 -3.80
CA ASP A 74 -23.60 6.13 -3.28
C ASP A 74 -23.58 6.45 -1.77
N ALA A 75 -22.63 5.89 -1.04
CA ALA A 75 -22.37 6.22 0.36
C ALA A 75 -21.64 7.57 0.57
N ARG A 76 -21.30 8.31 -0.50
CA ARG A 76 -20.49 9.54 -0.50
C ARG A 76 -19.05 9.36 0.02
N ASP A 77 -18.56 8.12 0.08
CA ASP A 77 -17.15 7.83 0.35
C ASP A 77 -16.36 7.78 -0.96
N TYR A 78 -16.08 8.96 -1.51
CA TYR A 78 -15.35 9.08 -2.77
C TYR A 78 -13.88 8.68 -2.66
N SER A 79 -13.28 8.83 -1.47
CA SER A 79 -11.90 8.41 -1.20
C SER A 79 -11.73 6.90 -1.34
N GLY A 80 -12.58 6.12 -0.65
CA GLY A 80 -12.56 4.66 -0.77
C GLY A 80 -12.93 4.19 -2.17
N ALA A 81 -13.88 4.88 -2.82
CA ALA A 81 -14.23 4.59 -4.21
C ALA A 81 -13.03 4.80 -5.16
N MET A 82 -12.23 5.87 -4.98
CA MET A 82 -11.03 6.08 -5.79
C MET A 82 -10.01 4.96 -5.62
N GLU A 83 -9.78 4.47 -4.41
CA GLU A 83 -8.84 3.36 -4.17
C GLU A 83 -9.25 2.09 -4.95
N LEU A 84 -10.55 1.75 -4.96
CA LEU A 84 -11.05 0.62 -5.74
C LEU A 84 -10.94 0.86 -7.25
N LEU A 85 -11.19 2.08 -7.71
CA LEU A 85 -11.10 2.44 -9.12
C LEU A 85 -9.65 2.49 -9.63
N GLU A 86 -8.71 2.91 -8.80
CA GLU A 86 -7.27 2.83 -9.11
C GLU A 86 -6.85 1.37 -9.30
N LEU A 87 -7.27 0.48 -8.40
CA LEU A 87 -7.02 -0.95 -8.55
C LEU A 87 -7.66 -1.54 -9.83
N CYS A 88 -8.86 -1.07 -10.20
CA CYS A 88 -9.48 -1.43 -11.48
C CYS A 88 -8.61 -0.99 -12.68
N LEU A 89 -8.06 0.21 -12.63
CA LEU A 89 -7.26 0.79 -13.71
C LEU A 89 -5.86 0.20 -13.79
N ASP A 90 -5.29 -0.26 -12.67
CA ASP A 90 -4.03 -1.01 -12.65
C ASP A 90 -4.17 -2.34 -13.41
N SER A 91 -5.31 -3.04 -13.21
CA SER A 91 -5.63 -4.27 -13.93
C SER A 91 -6.07 -4.01 -15.37
N SER A 92 -6.87 -2.96 -15.63
CA SER A 92 -7.38 -2.61 -16.95
C SER A 92 -7.29 -1.09 -17.22
N PRO A 93 -6.13 -0.61 -17.73
CA PRO A 93 -5.88 0.81 -17.93
C PRO A 93 -6.78 1.49 -18.97
N HIS A 94 -7.52 0.72 -19.76
CA HIS A 94 -8.39 1.22 -20.84
C HIS A 94 -9.88 1.12 -20.50
N HIS A 95 -10.22 0.74 -19.27
CA HIS A 95 -11.61 0.60 -18.87
C HIS A 95 -12.32 1.97 -18.78
N GLY A 96 -13.20 2.25 -19.75
CA GLY A 96 -13.84 3.56 -19.90
C GLY A 96 -14.76 3.96 -18.75
N LYS A 97 -15.46 3.00 -18.14
CA LYS A 97 -16.36 3.24 -16.99
C LYS A 97 -15.54 3.68 -15.77
N ALA A 98 -14.46 2.97 -15.45
CA ALA A 98 -13.59 3.28 -14.32
C ALA A 98 -12.99 4.68 -14.43
N LYS A 99 -12.44 5.06 -15.58
CA LYS A 99 -11.93 6.43 -15.82
C LYS A 99 -12.99 7.51 -15.61
N SER A 100 -14.21 7.24 -16.11
CA SER A 100 -15.33 8.17 -15.96
C SER A 100 -15.76 8.32 -14.50
N LEU A 101 -15.70 7.23 -13.72
CA LEU A 101 -16.00 7.24 -12.29
C LEU A 101 -14.90 7.96 -11.50
N VAL A 102 -13.61 7.73 -11.80
CA VAL A 102 -12.48 8.44 -11.17
C VAL A 102 -12.64 9.95 -11.34
N GLN A 103 -12.86 10.41 -12.57
CA GLN A 103 -13.04 11.83 -12.84
C GLN A 103 -14.23 12.43 -12.08
N LYS A 104 -15.32 11.67 -11.92
CA LYS A 104 -16.47 12.10 -11.11
C LYS A 104 -16.10 12.18 -9.63
N CYS A 105 -15.43 11.18 -9.08
CA CYS A 105 -14.98 11.17 -7.68
C CYS A 105 -14.04 12.34 -7.40
N GLU A 106 -13.07 12.60 -8.27
CA GLU A 106 -12.15 13.75 -8.16
C GLU A 106 -12.90 15.07 -8.12
N GLN A 107 -13.88 15.27 -9.01
CA GLN A 107 -14.70 16.50 -9.02
C GLN A 107 -15.52 16.65 -7.74
N GLN A 108 -16.10 15.56 -7.23
CA GLN A 108 -16.89 15.60 -6.00
C GLN A 108 -16.00 15.89 -4.78
N LEU A 109 -14.84 15.25 -4.68
CA LEU A 109 -13.85 15.53 -3.64
C LEU A 109 -13.36 16.97 -3.72
N ALA A 110 -13.09 17.49 -4.91
CA ALA A 110 -12.64 18.86 -5.08
C ALA A 110 -13.70 19.85 -4.57
N SER A 111 -14.98 19.61 -4.91
CA SER A 111 -16.09 20.42 -4.38
C SER A 111 -16.20 20.31 -2.85
N GLN A 112 -16.09 19.10 -2.30
CA GLN A 112 -16.18 18.88 -0.86
C GLN A 112 -15.04 19.57 -0.11
N TYR A 113 -13.81 19.49 -0.61
CA TYR A 113 -12.67 20.18 -0.02
C TYR A 113 -12.78 21.69 -0.17
N GLN A 114 -13.27 22.19 -1.30
CA GLN A 114 -13.50 23.62 -1.48
C GLN A 114 -14.57 24.15 -0.51
N GLU A 115 -15.61 23.37 -0.21
CA GLU A 115 -16.61 23.71 0.79
C GLU A 115 -16.05 23.63 2.23
N GLN A 116 -15.22 22.62 2.51
CA GLN A 116 -14.58 22.43 3.82
C GLN A 116 -13.53 23.52 4.12
N PHE A 117 -12.78 23.93 3.10
CA PHE A 117 -11.69 24.90 3.16
C PHE A 117 -12.03 26.15 2.31
N GLN A 118 -13.24 26.70 2.50
CA GLN A 118 -13.69 27.87 1.70
C GLN A 118 -12.77 29.08 1.84
N ASP A 119 -12.01 29.13 2.94
CA ASP A 119 -11.09 30.20 3.28
C ASP A 119 -9.66 29.64 3.39
N LEU A 120 -8.85 29.91 2.37
CA LEU A 120 -7.44 29.50 2.34
C LEU A 120 -6.58 30.30 3.35
N ASP A 121 -7.13 31.35 3.97
CA ASP A 121 -6.48 32.08 5.05
C ASP A 121 -6.63 31.39 6.41
N MET A 122 -7.40 30.29 6.50
CA MET A 122 -7.48 29.48 7.72
C MET A 122 -6.11 28.97 8.14
N ILE A 123 -5.89 28.90 9.46
CA ILE A 123 -4.61 28.47 10.02
C ILE A 123 -4.78 27.06 10.61
N PRO A 124 -4.28 26.01 9.94
CA PRO A 124 -4.26 24.67 10.50
C PRO A 124 -3.30 24.57 11.68
N LYS A 125 -3.79 23.99 12.78
CA LYS A 125 -3.04 23.78 14.03
C LYS A 125 -3.01 22.32 14.40
N MET A 126 -1.85 21.84 14.81
CA MET A 126 -1.73 20.48 15.36
C MET A 126 -2.43 20.42 16.72
N ASP A 127 -3.40 19.52 16.85
CA ASP A 127 -4.22 19.34 18.07
C ASP A 127 -3.98 17.98 18.75
N CYS A 128 -3.14 17.12 18.17
CA CYS A 128 -2.84 15.79 18.72
C CYS A 128 -1.59 15.74 19.60
N HIS A 129 -1.57 14.78 20.53
CA HIS A 129 -0.36 14.38 21.25
C HIS A 129 0.61 13.63 20.32
N PRO A 130 1.94 13.81 20.43
CA PRO A 130 2.92 13.13 19.57
C PRO A 130 2.79 11.60 19.53
N ASP A 131 2.30 10.98 20.60
CA ASP A 131 2.07 9.53 20.63
C ASP A 131 0.97 9.09 19.64
N GLN A 132 -0.05 9.94 19.40
CA GLN A 132 -1.11 9.67 18.43
C GLN A 132 -0.54 9.64 17.01
N LEU A 133 0.41 10.53 16.68
CA LEU A 133 1.09 10.53 15.39
C LEU A 133 1.82 9.20 15.12
N THR A 134 2.39 8.57 16.15
CA THR A 134 3.07 7.25 16.00
C THR A 134 2.12 6.07 15.86
N GLN A 135 0.88 6.21 16.36
CA GLN A 135 -0.15 5.17 16.28
C GLN A 135 -0.86 5.15 14.93
N HIS A 136 -0.97 6.31 14.27
CA HIS A 136 -1.51 6.40 12.93
C HIS A 136 -0.43 6.08 11.90
N ARG A 137 -0.74 5.20 10.93
CA ARG A 137 0.10 5.02 9.75
C ARG A 137 -0.01 6.27 8.88
N LEU A 138 0.81 7.27 9.17
CA LEU A 138 0.94 8.46 8.36
C LEU A 138 1.83 8.14 7.17
N ASP A 139 1.33 8.44 5.98
CA ASP A 139 2.16 8.42 4.78
C ASP A 139 3.22 9.54 4.85
N HIS A 140 4.32 9.38 4.13
CA HIS A 140 5.43 10.33 4.07
C HIS A 140 4.95 11.74 3.67
N GLN A 141 3.98 11.84 2.74
CA GLN A 141 3.38 13.12 2.36
C GLN A 141 2.64 13.79 3.51
N ALA A 142 1.83 13.02 4.25
CA ALA A 142 1.10 13.53 5.42
C ALA A 142 2.06 13.95 6.53
N GLY A 143 3.10 13.16 6.82
CA GLY A 143 4.14 13.52 7.78
C GLY A 143 4.88 14.80 7.41
N PHE A 144 5.15 15.01 6.12
CA PHE A 144 5.75 16.25 5.62
C PHE A 144 4.83 17.45 5.84
N VAL A 145 3.54 17.36 5.47
CA VAL A 145 2.59 18.46 5.69
C VAL A 145 2.48 18.81 7.18
N ILE A 146 2.35 17.80 8.06
CA ILE A 146 2.32 18.00 9.52
C ILE A 146 3.58 18.71 10.01
N SER A 147 4.76 18.36 9.49
CA SER A 147 6.02 18.98 9.92
C SER A 147 6.09 20.49 9.63
N GLN A 148 5.27 20.97 8.70
CA GLN A 148 5.16 22.40 8.38
C GLN A 148 4.07 23.12 9.17
N LEU A 149 3.24 22.38 9.93
CA LEU A 149 2.20 22.98 10.77
C LEU A 149 2.82 23.55 12.04
N ASP A 150 3.08 24.86 12.01
CA ASP A 150 3.54 25.65 13.16
C ASP A 150 2.39 26.35 13.90
N GLY A 151 1.17 26.26 13.37
CA GLY A 151 -0.01 26.93 13.91
C GLY A 151 -0.09 28.43 13.65
N HIS A 152 0.76 28.95 12.76
CA HIS A 152 0.78 30.34 12.31
C HIS A 152 0.70 30.49 10.80
N THR A 153 1.04 29.44 10.05
CA THR A 153 1.01 29.40 8.59
C THR A 153 -0.41 29.13 8.07
N SER A 154 -0.90 29.95 7.14
CA SER A 154 -2.20 29.72 6.50
C SER A 154 -2.14 28.57 5.48
N ILE A 155 -3.30 28.04 5.06
CA ILE A 155 -3.35 27.03 4.00
C ILE A 155 -2.72 27.58 2.70
N GLN A 156 -2.99 28.85 2.37
CA GLN A 156 -2.41 29.51 1.20
C GLN A 156 -0.87 29.55 1.25
N ASP A 157 -0.29 29.84 2.41
CA ASP A 157 1.17 29.85 2.58
C ASP A 157 1.75 28.43 2.59
N LEU A 158 1.03 27.45 3.15
CA LEU A 158 1.40 26.04 3.08
C LEU A 158 1.47 25.53 1.64
N LEU A 159 0.57 25.98 0.75
CA LEU A 159 0.66 25.66 -0.68
C LEU A 159 1.98 26.17 -1.28
N LEU A 160 2.38 27.38 -0.93
CA LEU A 160 3.62 28.00 -1.42
C LEU A 160 4.88 27.30 -0.87
N ILE A 161 4.87 26.90 0.41
CA ILE A 161 6.02 26.28 1.08
C ILE A 161 6.20 24.83 0.65
N THR A 162 5.10 24.07 0.57
CA THR A 162 5.15 22.64 0.23
C THR A 162 5.35 22.40 -1.26
N GLY A 163 4.89 23.33 -2.11
CA GLY A 163 4.90 23.18 -3.57
C GLY A 163 3.96 22.08 -4.08
N LEU A 164 3.03 21.62 -3.25
CA LEU A 164 2.02 20.62 -3.62
C LEU A 164 0.91 21.28 -4.45
N GLU A 165 0.23 20.45 -5.25
CA GLU A 165 -1.02 20.86 -5.87
C GLU A 165 -2.09 21.09 -4.79
N GLU A 166 -2.95 22.10 -5.01
CA GLU A 166 -4.02 22.48 -4.09
C GLU A 166 -4.88 21.29 -3.66
N PHE A 167 -5.39 20.53 -4.63
CA PHE A 167 -6.18 19.33 -4.34
C PHE A 167 -5.44 18.31 -3.46
N THR A 168 -4.14 18.12 -3.70
CA THR A 168 -3.32 17.18 -2.93
C THR A 168 -3.14 17.65 -1.49
N LEU A 169 -2.84 18.95 -1.28
CA LEU A 169 -2.69 19.50 0.06
C LEU A 169 -4.00 19.44 0.83
N LEU A 170 -5.11 19.88 0.22
CA LEU A 170 -6.43 19.89 0.85
C LEU A 170 -6.90 18.47 1.20
N ARG A 171 -6.65 17.48 0.32
CA ARG A 171 -6.90 16.07 0.61
C ARG A 171 -6.15 15.60 1.85
N ILE A 172 -4.85 15.91 1.93
CA ILE A 172 -4.03 15.55 3.10
C ILE A 172 -4.56 16.23 4.36
N LEU A 173 -4.84 17.54 4.31
CA LEU A 173 -5.38 18.28 5.44
C LEU A 173 -6.73 17.72 5.90
N SER A 174 -7.64 17.39 4.97
CA SER A 174 -8.93 16.78 5.26
C SER A 174 -8.76 15.46 6.02
N GLN A 175 -7.88 14.57 5.54
CA GLN A 175 -7.56 13.32 6.23
C GLN A 175 -6.99 13.51 7.64
N LEU A 176 -6.24 14.59 7.86
CA LEU A 176 -5.68 14.92 9.18
C LEU A 176 -6.74 15.48 10.13
N VAL A 177 -7.67 16.28 9.61
CA VAL A 177 -8.82 16.79 10.35
C VAL A 177 -9.74 15.63 10.75
N ASP A 178 -10.04 14.71 9.84
CA ASP A 178 -10.88 13.54 10.11
C ASP A 178 -10.28 12.62 11.19
N LYS A 179 -8.95 12.52 11.23
CA LYS A 179 -8.20 11.78 12.27
C LYS A 179 -8.06 12.56 13.58
N ASN A 180 -8.64 13.76 13.69
CA ASN A 180 -8.50 14.67 14.84
C ASN A 180 -7.04 15.02 15.17
N LEU A 181 -6.15 15.01 14.17
CA LEU A 181 -4.75 15.39 14.33
C LEU A 181 -4.54 16.90 14.16
N VAL A 182 -5.40 17.52 13.37
CA VAL A 182 -5.34 18.94 13.01
C VAL A 182 -6.70 19.58 13.25
N SER A 183 -6.70 20.77 13.82
CA SER A 183 -7.86 21.65 13.93
C SER A 183 -7.66 22.89 13.04
N LEU A 184 -8.76 23.47 12.57
CA LEU A 184 -8.75 24.71 11.79
C LEU A 184 -9.22 25.86 12.68
N SER A 185 -8.50 26.98 12.66
CA SER A 185 -8.81 28.19 13.45
C SER A 185 -8.91 29.43 12.59
#